data_AF-A0A6A2Y3N1-F1
#
_entry.id   AF-A0A6A2Y3N1-F1
#
_cell.length_a   1.000
_cell.length_b   1.000
_cell.length_c   1.000
_cell.angle_alpha   90.00
_cell.angle_beta   90.00
_cell.angle_gamma   90.00
#
_symmetry.space_group_name_H-M   'P 1'
#
loop_
_entity.id
_entity.type
_entity.pdbx_description
1 polymer ?
#
loop_
_entity_poly.entity_id
_entity_poly.type
_entity_poly.pdbx_seq_one_letter_code
_entity_poly.pdbx_strand_id
1 'polypeptide(L)'
;MGRGLESERDSSDASKSFFGAVKDSDEQEAMRCRKAMREFFYFSGLFVVWDAIPFLGWLDLGGHEKAMKKTAKELDSIMEEWLEEHRRKKESFEEESKGDQDFIDVLLSVLEGLDLSGYDPLTLLVGGTYTVIVTITWTLALLMNNRYVLEKTQEELDTQIGKGRLVNESDINKLVYLQAIVKESLRLYPAGTLAGAREFSEDCTVGRRSCPGISFGLQMTHLVLATFLHGFDILNPSNEPVDMTGSPGLTNIKATPLEVLVKPCLSPSLYR
;
A
#
# COMPACT_ATOMS: atom_id res chain seq x y z
N MET A 1 -24.08 -17.12 25.36
CA MET A 1 -22.66 -17.13 24.95
C MET A 1 -22.43 -17.62 23.51
N GLY A 2 -23.46 -18.00 22.73
CA GLY A 2 -23.29 -18.55 21.37
C GLY A 2 -23.32 -17.56 20.18
N ARG A 3 -23.94 -16.36 20.33
CA ARG A 3 -24.14 -15.42 19.21
C ARG A 3 -22.88 -14.65 18.77
N GLY A 4 -21.84 -14.58 19.59
CA GLY A 4 -20.58 -13.89 19.23
C GLY A 4 -19.72 -14.70 18.25
N LEU A 5 -19.67 -16.03 18.47
CA LEU A 5 -18.80 -16.92 17.69
C LEU A 5 -19.33 -17.22 16.28
N GLU A 6 -20.63 -17.08 16.04
CA GLU A 6 -21.21 -17.17 14.68
C GLU A 6 -20.94 -15.88 13.89
N SER A 7 -21.08 -14.71 14.52
CA SER A 7 -20.80 -13.41 13.87
C SER A 7 -19.32 -13.22 13.48
N GLU A 8 -18.39 -13.73 14.28
CA GLU A 8 -16.95 -13.69 13.96
C GLU A 8 -16.60 -14.65 12.81
N ARG A 9 -17.26 -15.81 12.75
CA ARG A 9 -17.03 -16.81 11.70
C ARG A 9 -17.57 -16.35 10.35
N ASP A 10 -18.80 -15.80 10.34
CA ASP A 10 -19.42 -15.22 9.15
C ASP A 10 -18.63 -14.01 8.61
N SER A 11 -18.04 -13.19 9.51
CA SER A 11 -17.17 -12.08 9.10
C SER A 11 -15.85 -12.56 8.48
N SER A 12 -15.21 -13.56 9.10
CA SER A 12 -13.99 -14.19 8.56
C SER A 12 -14.21 -14.78 7.18
N ASP A 13 -15.31 -15.51 6.98
CA ASP A 13 -15.58 -16.19 5.69
C ASP A 13 -15.97 -15.20 4.59
N ALA A 14 -16.71 -14.14 4.92
CA ALA A 14 -17.01 -13.08 3.96
C ALA A 14 -15.76 -12.27 3.57
N SER A 15 -14.85 -12.02 4.50
CA SER A 15 -13.56 -11.38 4.20
C SER A 15 -12.71 -12.25 3.26
N LYS A 16 -12.65 -13.57 3.48
CA LYS A 16 -11.94 -14.51 2.60
C LYS A 16 -12.57 -14.61 1.21
N SER A 17 -13.90 -14.53 1.13
CA SER A 17 -14.60 -14.51 -0.16
C SER A 17 -14.28 -13.22 -0.93
N PHE A 18 -14.27 -12.06 -0.25
CA PHE A 18 -14.03 -10.76 -0.85
C PHE A 18 -12.61 -10.58 -1.42
N PHE A 19 -11.60 -11.04 -0.69
CA PHE A 19 -10.20 -10.93 -1.10
C PHE A 19 -9.69 -12.16 -1.86
N GLY A 20 -10.54 -13.19 -2.02
CA GLY A 20 -10.16 -14.50 -2.53
C GLY A 20 -9.46 -15.36 -1.46
N ALA A 21 -9.57 -16.69 -1.60
CA ALA A 21 -8.84 -17.63 -0.76
C ALA A 21 -7.34 -17.56 -1.10
N VAL A 22 -6.58 -16.82 -0.29
CA VAL A 22 -5.12 -16.77 -0.39
C VAL A 22 -4.56 -18.13 0.06
N LYS A 23 -3.71 -18.76 -0.74
CA LYS A 23 -3.02 -19.98 -0.34
C LYS A 23 -1.95 -19.65 0.72
N ASP A 24 -1.71 -20.55 1.67
CA ASP A 24 -0.67 -20.36 2.69
C ASP A 24 0.72 -20.06 2.10
N SER A 25 1.03 -20.58 0.91
CA SER A 25 2.25 -20.26 0.17
C SER A 25 2.33 -18.78 -0.21
N ASP A 26 1.23 -18.25 -0.72
CA ASP A 26 1.12 -16.90 -1.26
C ASP A 26 1.11 -15.89 -0.10
N GLU A 27 0.54 -16.27 1.06
CA GLU A 27 0.57 -15.46 2.28
C GLU A 27 1.99 -15.34 2.86
N GLN A 28 2.76 -16.45 2.88
CA GLN A 28 4.15 -16.44 3.32
C GLN A 28 5.03 -15.56 2.42
N GLU A 29 4.83 -15.65 1.10
CA GLU A 29 5.55 -14.84 0.13
C GLU A 29 5.20 -13.35 0.25
N ALA A 30 3.92 -13.02 0.39
CA ALA A 30 3.46 -11.65 0.63
C ALA A 30 4.02 -11.08 1.94
N MET A 31 4.10 -11.90 3.00
CA MET A 31 4.69 -11.50 4.28
C MET A 31 6.20 -11.24 4.16
N ARG A 32 6.92 -12.11 3.43
CA ARG A 32 8.34 -11.94 3.11
C ARG A 32 8.58 -10.63 2.36
N CYS A 33 7.81 -10.38 1.30
CA CYS A 33 7.87 -9.16 0.49
C CYS A 33 7.56 -7.89 1.30
N ARG A 34 6.48 -7.90 2.09
CA ARG A 34 6.10 -6.78 2.96
C ARG A 34 7.17 -6.47 4.00
N LYS A 35 7.83 -7.50 4.55
CA LYS A 35 8.92 -7.33 5.52
C LYS A 35 10.15 -6.71 4.86
N ALA A 36 10.59 -7.23 3.71
CA ALA A 36 11.74 -6.71 2.97
C ALA A 36 11.53 -5.23 2.59
N MET A 37 10.35 -4.88 2.06
CA MET A 37 9.99 -3.49 1.77
C MET A 37 10.02 -2.59 3.01
N ARG A 38 9.48 -3.05 4.14
CA ARG A 38 9.47 -2.27 5.39
C ARG A 38 10.89 -1.95 5.83
N GLU A 39 11.77 -2.94 5.85
CA GLU A 39 13.18 -2.74 6.22
C GLU A 39 13.87 -1.80 5.23
N PHE A 40 13.61 -1.93 3.93
CA PHE A 40 14.20 -1.07 2.91
C PHE A 40 13.81 0.39 3.11
N PHE A 41 12.51 0.68 3.29
CA PHE A 41 12.06 2.05 3.54
C PHE A 41 12.51 2.58 4.89
N TYR A 42 12.65 1.73 5.90
CA TYR A 42 13.22 2.10 7.19
C TYR A 42 14.67 2.57 7.02
N PHE A 43 15.54 1.71 6.46
CA PHE A 43 16.96 2.04 6.30
C PHE A 43 17.21 3.17 5.30
N SER A 44 16.43 3.27 4.23
CA SER A 44 16.59 4.34 3.22
C SER A 44 16.30 5.74 3.77
N GLY A 45 15.61 5.86 4.91
CA GLY A 45 15.35 7.15 5.56
C GLY A 45 16.07 7.35 6.88
N LEU A 46 16.94 6.41 7.27
CA LEU A 46 17.78 6.59 8.46
C LEU A 46 18.99 7.45 8.12
N PHE A 47 19.23 8.45 8.95
CA PHE A 47 20.48 9.22 8.91
C PHE A 47 21.54 8.46 9.72
N VAL A 48 22.48 7.81 9.04
CA VAL A 48 23.55 7.04 9.67
C VAL A 48 24.77 7.91 9.96
N VAL A 49 25.63 7.49 10.89
CA VAL A 49 26.84 8.25 11.27
C VAL A 49 27.74 8.53 10.06
N TRP A 50 27.76 7.63 9.08
CA TRP A 50 28.50 7.80 7.84
C TRP A 50 28.02 8.99 7.00
N ASP A 51 26.72 9.33 7.03
CA ASP A 51 26.16 10.47 6.30
C ASP A 51 26.71 11.81 6.83
N ALA A 52 27.08 11.86 8.11
CA ALA A 52 27.72 13.03 8.71
C ALA A 52 29.26 12.95 8.70
N ILE A 53 29.83 11.75 8.83
CA ILE A 53 31.26 11.53 9.02
C ILE A 53 31.73 10.37 8.12
N PRO A 54 31.99 10.63 6.82
CA PRO A 54 32.24 9.57 5.83
C PRO A 54 33.43 8.66 6.16
N PHE A 55 34.45 9.16 6.88
CA PHE A 55 35.65 8.39 7.22
C PHE A 55 35.45 7.39 8.36
N LEU A 56 34.33 7.43 9.09
CA LEU A 56 33.96 6.43 10.11
C LEU A 56 33.12 5.27 9.58
N GLY A 57 32.89 5.20 8.26
CA GLY A 57 32.05 4.17 7.63
C GLY A 57 32.53 2.74 7.89
N TRP A 58 33.84 2.51 7.98
CA TRP A 58 34.42 1.18 8.19
C TRP A 58 34.04 0.53 9.53
N LEU A 59 33.55 1.32 10.50
CA LEU A 59 33.25 0.82 11.84
C LEU A 59 31.81 0.24 11.96
N ASP A 60 30.94 0.48 10.96
CA ASP A 60 29.51 0.11 10.95
C ASP A 60 28.84 0.22 12.35
N LEU A 61 29.00 1.40 12.97
CA LEU A 61 28.45 1.69 14.30
C LEU A 61 26.92 1.56 14.29
N GLY A 62 26.41 0.42 14.75
CA GLY A 62 24.98 0.09 14.76
C GLY A 62 24.57 -1.04 13.80
N GLY A 63 25.50 -1.58 12.99
CA GLY A 63 25.22 -2.70 12.08
C GLY A 63 24.29 -2.34 10.92
N HIS A 64 24.10 -1.04 10.67
CA HIS A 64 23.14 -0.53 9.69
C HIS A 64 23.56 -0.85 8.27
N GLU A 65 24.85 -0.76 7.94
CA GLU A 65 25.34 -1.06 6.59
C GLU A 65 25.16 -2.54 6.25
N LYS A 66 25.49 -3.43 7.20
CA LYS A 66 25.28 -4.87 7.03
C LYS A 66 23.81 -5.21 6.89
N ALA A 67 22.93 -4.56 7.66
CA ALA A 67 21.48 -4.74 7.55
C ALA A 67 20.95 -4.25 6.20
N MET A 68 21.35 -3.06 5.75
CA MET A 68 21.00 -2.52 4.42
C MET A 68 21.40 -3.47 3.30
N LYS A 69 22.64 -3.96 3.31
CA LYS A 69 23.13 -4.93 2.30
C LYS A 69 22.34 -6.24 2.31
N LYS A 70 21.92 -6.70 3.48
CA LYS A 70 21.07 -7.90 3.60
C LYS A 70 19.67 -7.64 3.03
N THR A 71 19.05 -6.53 3.38
CA THR A 71 17.71 -6.16 2.91
C THR A 71 17.70 -5.90 1.40
N ALA A 72 18.74 -5.27 0.84
CA ALA A 72 18.89 -5.08 -0.60
C ALA A 72 18.93 -6.43 -1.33
N LYS A 73 19.77 -7.37 -0.88
CA LYS A 73 19.83 -8.73 -1.44
C LYS A 73 18.49 -9.48 -1.36
N GLU A 74 17.74 -9.27 -0.29
CA GLU A 74 16.42 -9.88 -0.12
C GLU A 74 15.41 -9.31 -1.13
N LEU A 75 15.42 -7.98 -1.35
CA LEU A 75 14.58 -7.34 -2.36
C LEU A 75 14.96 -7.76 -3.78
N ASP A 76 16.26 -7.80 -4.09
CA ASP A 76 16.76 -8.26 -5.38
C ASP A 76 16.28 -9.68 -5.67
N SER A 77 16.40 -10.59 -4.68
CA SER A 77 15.92 -11.98 -4.80
C SER A 77 14.41 -12.06 -5.05
N ILE A 78 13.60 -11.23 -4.39
CA ILE A 78 12.14 -11.23 -4.56
C ILE A 78 11.78 -10.71 -5.95
N MET A 79 12.45 -9.64 -6.41
CA MET A 79 12.23 -9.09 -7.74
C MET A 79 12.63 -10.06 -8.85
N GLU A 80 13.77 -10.74 -8.70
CA GLU A 80 14.22 -11.79 -9.64
C GLU A 80 13.22 -12.96 -9.69
N GLU A 81 12.72 -13.41 -8.54
CA GLU A 81 11.72 -14.49 -8.45
C GLU A 81 10.41 -14.11 -9.18
N TRP A 82 9.92 -12.89 -8.97
CA TRP A 82 8.74 -12.37 -9.65
C TRP A 82 8.94 -12.21 -11.17
N LEU A 83 10.11 -11.71 -11.59
CA LEU A 83 10.46 -11.60 -13.01
C LEU A 83 10.50 -12.95 -13.70
N GLU A 84 11.13 -13.94 -13.06
CA GLU A 84 11.26 -15.27 -13.63
C GLU A 84 9.91 -16.00 -13.66
N GLU A 85 9.07 -15.82 -12.65
CA GLU A 85 7.71 -16.37 -12.67
C GLU A 85 6.87 -15.76 -13.80
N HIS A 86 6.95 -14.44 -13.99
CA HIS A 86 6.30 -13.73 -15.10
C HIS A 86 6.78 -14.26 -16.45
N ARG A 87 8.09 -14.36 -16.64
CA ARG A 87 8.69 -14.90 -17.87
C ARG A 87 8.25 -16.34 -18.15
N ARG A 88 8.26 -17.20 -17.12
CA ARG A 88 7.85 -18.60 -17.24
C ARG A 88 6.37 -18.73 -17.61
N LYS A 89 5.49 -17.87 -17.06
CA LYS A 89 4.07 -17.84 -17.44
C LYS A 89 3.93 -17.51 -18.92
N LYS A 90 4.64 -16.48 -19.41
CA LYS A 90 4.64 -16.10 -20.83
C LYS A 90 5.08 -17.22 -21.78
N GLU A 91 6.10 -18.00 -21.41
CA GLU A 91 6.59 -19.13 -22.20
C GLU A 91 5.63 -20.35 -22.16
N SER A 92 4.84 -20.51 -21.10
CA SER A 92 3.89 -21.64 -20.96
C SER A 92 2.54 -21.46 -21.69
N PHE A 93 2.20 -20.24 -22.12
CA PHE A 93 0.94 -19.91 -22.80
C PHE A 93 1.04 -19.89 -24.34
N GLU A 94 2.12 -20.41 -24.94
CA GLU A 94 2.33 -20.36 -26.39
C GLU A 94 1.40 -21.26 -27.25
N GLU A 95 0.44 -22.01 -26.68
CA GLU A 95 -0.49 -22.82 -27.50
C GLU A 95 -1.98 -22.47 -27.46
N GLU A 96 -2.49 -21.58 -26.59
CA GLU A 96 -3.93 -21.28 -26.63
C GLU A 96 -4.32 -19.92 -26.01
N SER A 97 -3.92 -18.81 -26.65
CA SER A 97 -4.69 -17.55 -26.78
C SER A 97 -3.75 -16.37 -27.05
N LYS A 98 -3.76 -15.88 -28.30
CA LYS A 98 -3.37 -14.49 -28.59
C LYS A 98 -4.40 -13.57 -27.93
N GLY A 99 -4.12 -13.03 -26.74
CA GLY A 99 -4.86 -11.83 -26.33
C GLY A 99 -5.06 -11.51 -24.86
N ASP A 100 -4.32 -12.06 -23.89
CA ASP A 100 -4.40 -11.53 -22.51
C ASP A 100 -3.05 -10.94 -22.12
N GLN A 101 -2.96 -9.60 -22.17
CA GLN A 101 -1.86 -8.89 -21.53
C GLN A 101 -2.06 -9.04 -20.03
N ASP A 102 -1.09 -9.61 -19.31
CA ASP A 102 -1.19 -9.59 -17.85
C ASP A 102 -0.85 -8.21 -17.28
N PHE A 103 -1.17 -8.00 -16.01
CA PHE A 103 -0.95 -6.72 -15.33
C PHE A 103 0.52 -6.27 -15.38
N ILE A 104 1.46 -7.21 -15.37
CA ILE A 104 2.89 -6.91 -15.46
C ILE A 104 3.26 -6.49 -16.89
N ASP A 105 2.70 -7.11 -17.93
CA ASP A 105 2.90 -6.69 -19.32
C ASP A 105 2.32 -5.28 -19.60
N VAL A 106 1.14 -4.97 -19.06
CA VAL A 106 0.55 -3.62 -19.14
C VAL A 106 1.40 -2.62 -18.38
N LEU A 107 1.85 -2.97 -17.17
CA LEU A 107 2.72 -2.14 -16.36
C LEU A 107 4.07 -1.89 -17.05
N LEU A 108 4.74 -2.91 -17.57
CA LEU A 108 5.97 -2.80 -18.33
C LEU A 108 5.76 -1.90 -19.56
N SER A 109 4.67 -2.07 -20.30
CA SER A 109 4.33 -1.23 -21.46
C SER A 109 4.10 0.25 -21.09
N VAL A 110 3.45 0.52 -19.96
CA VAL A 110 3.23 1.90 -19.44
C VAL A 110 4.53 2.51 -18.95
N LEU A 111 5.42 1.71 -18.36
CA LEU A 111 6.68 2.17 -17.78
C LEU A 111 7.82 2.28 -18.80
N GLU A 112 7.78 1.53 -19.92
CA GLU A 112 8.70 1.68 -21.07
C GLU A 112 8.60 3.06 -21.73
N GLY A 113 7.44 3.71 -21.64
CA GLY A 113 7.22 5.07 -22.14
C GLY A 113 7.71 6.19 -21.21
N LEU A 114 8.16 5.85 -19.99
CA LEU A 114 8.67 6.81 -19.00
C LEU A 114 10.20 6.71 -18.94
N ASP A 115 10.89 7.84 -19.09
CA ASP A 115 12.34 7.91 -18.88
C ASP A 115 12.63 7.81 -17.36
N LEU A 116 12.63 6.58 -16.85
CA LEU A 116 12.72 6.25 -15.43
C LEU A 116 14.17 6.20 -14.93
N SER A 117 15.10 6.98 -15.45
CA SER A 117 16.43 7.23 -14.88
C SER A 117 17.13 6.03 -14.20
N GLY A 118 17.01 4.81 -14.76
CA GLY A 118 17.63 3.58 -14.24
C GLY A 118 16.90 2.82 -13.11
N TYR A 119 15.62 3.08 -12.83
CA TYR A 119 14.82 2.24 -11.91
C TYR A 119 14.07 1.14 -12.67
N ASP A 120 14.11 -0.08 -12.15
CA ASP A 120 13.32 -1.18 -12.70
C ASP A 120 11.82 -0.93 -12.50
N PRO A 121 10.98 -1.23 -13.52
CA PRO A 121 9.52 -1.08 -13.46
C PRO A 121 8.86 -1.73 -12.22
N LEU A 122 9.39 -2.88 -11.81
CA LEU A 122 8.96 -3.58 -10.60
C LEU A 122 9.33 -2.83 -9.32
N THR A 123 10.50 -2.19 -9.26
CA THR A 123 10.87 -1.34 -8.13
C THR A 123 9.90 -0.17 -7.96
N LEU A 124 9.44 0.41 -9.08
CA LEU A 124 8.44 1.48 -9.06
C LEU A 124 7.07 0.99 -8.57
N LEU A 125 6.65 -0.20 -9.01
CA LEU A 125 5.40 -0.82 -8.53
C LEU A 125 5.46 -1.16 -7.04
N VAL A 126 6.55 -1.77 -6.59
CA VAL A 126 6.78 -2.14 -5.19
C VAL A 126 6.79 -0.88 -4.32
N GLY A 127 7.49 0.17 -4.75
CA GLY A 127 7.48 1.46 -4.06
C GLY A 127 6.12 2.16 -4.07
N GLY A 128 5.38 2.08 -5.18
CA GLY A 128 4.02 2.62 -5.31
C GLY A 128 3.01 1.88 -4.43
N THR A 129 3.08 0.56 -4.38
CA THR A 129 2.17 -0.29 -3.60
C THR A 129 2.36 -0.08 -2.11
N TYR A 130 3.61 -0.02 -1.64
CA TYR A 130 3.90 0.20 -0.22
C TYR A 130 3.41 1.56 0.27
N THR A 131 3.58 2.61 -0.54
CA THR A 131 3.10 3.97 -0.19
C THR A 131 1.58 4.08 -0.17
N VAL A 132 0.87 3.36 -1.05
CA VAL A 132 -0.60 3.23 -1.00
C VAL A 132 -1.05 2.54 0.28
N ILE A 133 -0.41 1.42 0.67
CA ILE A 133 -0.72 0.71 1.92
C ILE A 133 -0.56 1.64 3.13
N VAL A 134 0.53 2.41 3.19
CA VAL A 134 0.77 3.39 4.27
C VAL A 134 -0.34 4.44 4.32
N THR A 135 -0.73 4.97 3.16
CA THR A 135 -1.78 6.00 3.06
C THR A 135 -3.14 5.46 3.51
N ILE A 136 -3.51 4.26 3.07
CA ILE A 136 -4.73 3.58 3.49
C ILE A 136 -4.72 3.34 5.00
N THR A 137 -3.58 2.86 5.52
CA THR A 137 -3.41 2.57 6.96
C THR A 137 -3.62 3.81 7.82
N TRP A 138 -3.02 4.95 7.45
CA TRP A 138 -3.25 6.22 8.16
C TRP A 138 -4.67 6.73 8.02
N THR A 139 -5.25 6.61 6.82
CA THR A 139 -6.63 7.02 6.58
C THR A 139 -7.61 6.23 7.45
N LEU A 140 -7.45 4.91 7.52
CA LEU A 140 -8.27 4.07 8.39
C LEU A 140 -8.06 4.42 9.88
N ALA A 141 -6.82 4.64 10.31
CA ALA A 141 -6.55 5.06 11.69
C ALA A 141 -7.22 6.40 12.04
N LEU A 142 -7.18 7.38 11.13
CA LEU A 142 -7.87 8.67 11.28
C LEU A 142 -9.40 8.50 11.35
N LEU A 143 -9.97 7.68 10.48
CA LEU A 143 -11.41 7.39 10.46
C LEU A 143 -11.88 6.67 11.73
N MET A 144 -11.09 5.72 12.24
CA MET A 144 -11.40 5.01 13.49
C MET A 144 -11.36 5.94 14.71
N ASN A 145 -10.49 6.94 14.69
CA ASN A 145 -10.44 8.00 15.70
C ASN A 145 -11.52 9.10 15.49
N ASN A 146 -12.24 9.09 14.37
CA ASN A 146 -13.29 10.07 14.06
C ASN A 146 -14.53 9.40 13.45
N ARG A 147 -15.36 8.84 14.33
CA ARG A 147 -16.60 8.13 13.96
C ARG A 147 -17.55 8.99 13.13
N TYR A 148 -17.66 10.29 13.43
CA TYR A 148 -18.51 11.20 12.67
C TYR A 148 -18.10 11.30 11.20
N VAL A 149 -16.78 11.40 10.92
CA VAL A 149 -16.27 11.46 9.55
C VAL A 149 -16.44 10.11 8.84
N LEU A 150 -16.24 9.00 9.55
CA LEU A 150 -16.46 7.66 9.03
C LEU A 150 -17.91 7.46 8.58
N GLU A 151 -18.88 7.75 9.46
CA GLU A 151 -20.31 7.61 9.18
C GLU A 151 -20.73 8.47 7.98
N LYS A 152 -20.27 9.72 7.93
CA LYS A 152 -20.55 10.62 6.80
C LYS A 152 -19.95 10.14 5.47
N THR A 153 -18.84 9.43 5.50
CA THR A 153 -18.23 8.83 4.29
C THR A 153 -19.02 7.62 3.84
N GLN A 154 -19.47 6.78 4.78
CA GLN A 154 -20.36 5.66 4.48
C GLN A 154 -21.70 6.15 3.90
N GLU A 155 -22.24 7.25 4.42
CA GLU A 155 -23.43 7.91 3.86
C GLU A 155 -23.21 8.39 2.41
N GLU A 156 -22.06 8.98 2.11
CA GLU A 156 -21.70 9.36 0.73
C GLU A 156 -21.67 8.13 -0.19
N LEU A 157 -21.01 7.06 0.24
CA LEU A 157 -20.90 5.80 -0.51
C LEU A 157 -22.28 5.19 -0.76
N ASP A 158 -23.11 5.09 0.28
CA ASP A 158 -24.47 4.56 0.19
C ASP A 158 -25.37 5.41 -0.71
N THR A 159 -25.19 6.73 -0.70
CA THR A 159 -25.99 7.66 -1.53
C THR A 159 -25.59 7.59 -3.00
N GLN A 160 -24.29 7.57 -3.31
CA GLN A 160 -23.80 7.66 -4.69
C GLN A 160 -23.75 6.31 -5.41
N ILE A 161 -23.53 5.22 -4.66
CA ILE A 161 -23.32 3.87 -5.21
C ILE A 161 -24.51 2.95 -4.90
N GLY A 162 -25.07 3.06 -3.69
CA GLY A 162 -26.08 2.14 -3.17
C GLY A 162 -25.50 0.81 -2.71
N LYS A 163 -26.32 -0.07 -2.12
CA LYS A 163 -25.89 -1.38 -1.58
C LYS A 163 -26.04 -2.57 -2.53
N GLY A 164 -26.47 -2.31 -3.77
CA GLY A 164 -26.82 -3.35 -4.74
C GLY A 164 -25.66 -3.84 -5.62
N ARG A 165 -24.49 -3.22 -5.54
CA ARG A 165 -23.31 -3.52 -6.38
C ARG A 165 -22.02 -3.07 -5.70
N LEU A 166 -20.88 -3.57 -6.16
CA LEU A 166 -19.57 -3.10 -5.73
C LEU A 166 -19.19 -1.76 -6.39
N VAL A 167 -18.19 -1.10 -5.78
CA VAL A 167 -17.59 0.14 -6.27
C VAL A 167 -16.84 -0.13 -7.57
N ASN A 168 -17.04 0.74 -8.57
CA ASN A 168 -16.26 0.75 -9.81
C ASN A 168 -15.35 1.98 -9.86
N GLU A 169 -14.30 1.93 -10.67
CA GLU A 169 -13.38 3.06 -10.86
C GLU A 169 -14.11 4.33 -11.34
N SER A 170 -15.13 4.17 -12.19
CA SER A 170 -15.93 5.29 -12.70
C SER A 170 -16.80 5.98 -11.66
N ASP A 171 -16.95 5.43 -10.45
CA ASP A 171 -17.69 6.05 -9.36
C ASP A 171 -16.81 6.98 -8.50
N ILE A 172 -15.49 6.85 -8.57
CA ILE A 172 -14.56 7.60 -7.71
C ILE A 172 -14.72 9.11 -7.89
N ASN A 173 -15.04 9.56 -9.11
CA ASN A 173 -15.30 10.97 -9.40
C ASN A 173 -16.53 11.55 -8.68
N LYS A 174 -17.47 10.72 -8.20
CA LYS A 174 -18.66 11.14 -7.44
C LYS A 174 -18.39 11.22 -5.93
N LEU A 175 -17.33 10.56 -5.45
CA LEU A 175 -16.99 10.44 -4.03
C LEU A 175 -16.11 11.61 -3.58
N VAL A 176 -16.67 12.81 -3.59
CA VAL A 176 -15.92 14.06 -3.32
C VAL A 176 -15.44 14.11 -1.86
N TYR A 177 -16.25 13.64 -0.91
CA TYR A 177 -15.91 13.62 0.50
C TYR A 177 -14.81 12.58 0.80
N LEU A 178 -14.88 11.39 0.20
CA LEU A 178 -13.79 10.40 0.29
C LEU A 178 -12.47 10.97 -0.25
N GLN A 179 -12.49 11.62 -1.42
CA GLN A 179 -11.30 12.26 -1.98
C GLN A 179 -10.75 13.37 -1.06
N ALA A 180 -11.62 14.13 -0.40
CA ALA A 180 -11.22 15.14 0.57
C ALA A 180 -10.56 14.51 1.81
N ILE A 181 -11.08 13.37 2.28
CA ILE A 181 -10.48 12.61 3.38
C ILE A 181 -9.09 12.12 3.00
N VAL A 182 -8.91 11.54 1.81
CA VAL A 182 -7.57 11.10 1.37
C VAL A 182 -6.59 12.26 1.31
N LYS A 183 -7.02 13.43 0.80
CA LYS A 183 -6.18 14.64 0.80
C LYS A 183 -5.83 15.12 2.20
N GLU A 184 -6.78 15.09 3.13
CA GLU A 184 -6.55 15.50 4.52
C GLU A 184 -5.66 14.50 5.26
N SER A 185 -5.85 13.20 5.03
CA SER A 185 -4.96 12.14 5.54
C SER A 185 -3.53 12.36 5.08
N LEU A 186 -3.31 12.65 3.79
CA LEU A 186 -1.98 12.95 3.25
C LEU A 186 -1.41 14.27 3.78
N ARG A 187 -2.26 15.24 4.14
CA ARG A 187 -1.83 16.51 4.76
C ARG A 187 -1.33 16.28 6.20
N LEU A 188 -2.02 15.44 6.97
CA LEU A 188 -1.69 15.12 8.36
C LEU A 188 -0.55 14.08 8.47
N TYR A 189 -0.62 13.04 7.65
CA TYR A 189 0.27 11.88 7.62
C TYR A 189 0.70 11.60 6.17
N PRO A 190 1.66 12.36 5.62
CA PRO A 190 2.16 12.11 4.28
C PRO A 190 2.83 10.74 4.20
N ALA A 191 2.63 10.01 3.09
CA ALA A 191 3.20 8.68 2.91
C ALA A 191 4.73 8.65 2.95
N GLY A 192 5.38 9.72 2.49
CA GLY A 192 6.83 9.95 2.56
C GLY A 192 7.17 11.11 3.49
N THR A 193 8.10 10.90 4.40
CA THR A 193 8.46 11.86 5.46
C THR A 193 9.26 13.04 4.90
N LEU A 194 10.03 12.83 3.82
CA LEU A 194 10.71 13.85 3.02
C LEU A 194 10.88 13.29 1.60
N ALA A 195 10.81 14.12 0.56
CA ALA A 195 11.40 13.74 -0.72
C ALA A 195 12.87 13.40 -0.43
N GLY A 196 13.35 12.22 -0.85
CA GLY A 196 14.65 11.66 -0.46
C GLY A 196 15.83 12.64 -0.53
N ALA A 197 16.94 12.31 0.14
CA ALA A 197 18.13 13.14 0.22
C ALA A 197 18.50 13.70 -1.17
N ARG A 198 18.57 15.03 -1.27
CA ARG A 198 18.90 15.70 -2.53
C ARG A 198 20.33 16.19 -2.49
N GLU A 199 21.07 15.81 -3.51
CA GLU A 199 22.39 16.35 -3.80
C GLU A 199 22.29 17.25 -5.03
N PHE A 200 22.90 18.43 -4.96
CA PHE A 200 23.06 19.32 -6.10
C PHE A 200 24.39 19.00 -6.76
N SER A 201 24.37 18.41 -7.95
CA SER A 201 25.58 18.19 -8.76
C SER A 201 26.07 19.48 -9.43
N GLU A 202 25.17 20.44 -9.66
CA GLU A 202 25.45 21.75 -10.27
C GLU A 202 24.44 22.81 -9.79
N ASP A 203 24.77 24.08 -10.02
CA ASP A 203 23.89 25.21 -9.70
C ASP A 203 22.58 25.10 -10.49
N CYS A 204 21.45 24.92 -9.80
CA CYS A 204 20.15 24.84 -10.45
C CYS A 204 19.06 25.60 -9.69
N THR A 205 18.06 26.09 -10.44
CA THR A 205 16.79 26.56 -9.87
C THR A 205 15.94 25.36 -9.48
N VAL A 206 15.53 25.30 -8.21
CA VAL A 206 14.74 24.20 -7.66
C VAL A 206 13.34 24.15 -8.32
N GLY A 207 13.19 23.27 -9.31
CA GLY A 207 11.89 22.83 -9.83
C GLY A 207 11.27 21.72 -8.97
N ARG A 208 9.94 21.61 -8.98
CA ARG A 208 9.22 20.52 -8.29
C ARG A 208 9.31 19.24 -9.13
N ARG A 209 10.30 18.38 -8.86
CA ARG A 209 10.16 16.96 -9.23
C ARG A 209 8.97 16.39 -8.44
N SER A 210 7.89 16.07 -9.14
CA SER A 210 6.72 15.36 -8.62
C SER A 210 6.95 13.86 -8.68
N CYS A 211 6.36 13.11 -7.74
CA CYS A 211 6.34 11.66 -7.83
C CYS A 211 5.67 11.24 -9.16
N PRO A 212 6.34 10.46 -10.03
CA PRO A 212 5.77 10.07 -11.33
C PRO A 212 4.54 9.17 -11.16
N GLY A 213 4.45 8.42 -10.05
CA GLY A 213 3.34 7.54 -9.72
C GLY A 213 2.19 8.19 -8.93
N ILE A 214 2.18 9.52 -8.74
CA ILE A 214 1.19 10.18 -7.86
C ILE A 214 -0.26 9.96 -8.33
N SER A 215 -0.52 10.05 -9.63
CA SER A 215 -1.87 9.87 -10.20
C SER A 215 -2.37 8.45 -9.96
N PHE A 216 -1.53 7.46 -10.26
CA PHE A 216 -1.83 6.04 -10.05
C PHE A 216 -2.04 5.72 -8.56
N GLY A 217 -1.14 6.18 -7.70
CA GLY A 217 -1.23 5.97 -6.25
C GLY A 217 -2.50 6.57 -5.64
N LEU A 218 -2.91 7.76 -6.10
CA LEU A 218 -4.17 8.37 -5.67
C LEU A 218 -5.40 7.58 -6.15
N GLN A 219 -5.44 7.15 -7.41
CA GLN A 219 -6.55 6.34 -7.93
C GLN A 219 -6.68 5.02 -7.17
N MET A 220 -5.58 4.31 -6.96
CA MET A 220 -5.54 3.08 -6.18
C MET A 220 -6.00 3.30 -4.74
N THR A 221 -5.52 4.37 -4.09
CA THR A 221 -5.91 4.70 -2.71
C THR A 221 -7.42 4.95 -2.61
N HIS A 222 -7.99 5.76 -3.51
CA HIS A 222 -9.43 6.04 -3.50
C HIS A 222 -10.25 4.77 -3.76
N LEU A 223 -9.86 3.96 -4.75
CA LEU A 223 -10.59 2.75 -5.09
C LEU A 223 -10.57 1.74 -3.95
N VAL A 224 -9.40 1.47 -3.37
CA VAL A 224 -9.29 0.51 -2.26
C VAL A 224 -10.07 0.99 -1.03
N LEU A 225 -9.95 2.28 -0.67
CA LEU A 225 -10.72 2.83 0.46
C LEU A 225 -12.23 2.82 0.20
N ALA A 226 -12.68 3.21 -0.99
CA ALA A 226 -14.09 3.22 -1.34
C ALA A 226 -14.66 1.80 -1.26
N THR A 227 -13.99 0.85 -1.91
CA THR A 227 -14.36 -0.57 -1.92
C THR A 227 -14.40 -1.15 -0.51
N PHE A 228 -13.41 -0.84 0.32
CA PHE A 228 -13.34 -1.34 1.69
C PHE A 228 -14.41 -0.74 2.60
N LEU A 229 -14.58 0.58 2.60
CA LEU A 229 -15.56 1.28 3.46
C LEU A 229 -17.01 1.05 3.02
N HIS A 230 -17.22 0.72 1.74
CA HIS A 230 -18.53 0.34 1.19
C HIS A 230 -18.87 -1.12 1.48
N GLY A 231 -17.85 -2.00 1.47
CA GLY A 231 -18.00 -3.42 1.74
C GLY A 231 -18.04 -3.77 3.23
N PHE A 232 -17.46 -2.96 4.11
CA PHE A 232 -17.31 -3.31 5.52
C PHE A 232 -17.61 -2.15 6.47
N ASP A 233 -18.33 -2.48 7.53
CA ASP A 233 -18.35 -1.68 8.75
C ASP A 233 -17.06 -1.94 9.53
N ILE A 234 -16.34 -0.86 9.85
CA ILE A 234 -15.10 -0.94 10.62
C ILE A 234 -15.34 -0.58 12.09
N LEU A 235 -14.76 -1.39 12.97
CA LEU A 235 -14.84 -1.27 14.42
C LEU A 235 -13.44 -1.36 15.02
N ASN A 236 -13.23 -0.61 16.10
CA ASN A 236 -12.02 -0.71 16.88
C ASN A 236 -12.16 -1.91 17.84
N PRO A 237 -11.23 -2.88 17.83
CA PRO A 237 -11.23 -3.97 18.81
C PRO A 237 -11.05 -3.47 20.25
N SER A 238 -10.38 -2.34 20.42
CA SER A 238 -10.22 -1.66 21.70
C SER A 238 -11.22 -0.50 21.82
N ASN A 239 -11.63 -0.17 23.05
CA ASN A 239 -12.34 1.09 23.32
C ASN A 239 -11.37 2.28 23.44
N GLU A 240 -10.06 2.05 23.35
CA GLU A 240 -9.04 3.09 23.38
C GLU A 240 -8.83 3.74 22.00
N PRO A 241 -8.49 5.03 21.93
CA PRO A 241 -8.11 5.67 20.68
C PRO A 241 -6.96 4.93 19.99
N VAL A 242 -7.00 4.85 18.67
CA VAL A 242 -5.94 4.26 17.87
C VAL A 242 -4.67 5.10 18.05
N ASP A 243 -3.56 4.45 18.40
CA ASP A 243 -2.24 5.08 18.50
C ASP A 243 -1.87 5.75 17.18
N MET A 244 -1.51 7.03 17.20
CA MET A 244 -1.18 7.82 16.01
C MET A 244 0.32 8.10 15.87
N THR A 245 1.17 7.32 16.55
CA THR A 245 2.62 7.46 16.51
C THR A 245 3.20 6.89 15.20
N GLY A 246 4.03 7.68 14.53
CA GLY A 246 4.81 7.25 13.36
C GLY A 246 6.17 6.66 13.76
N SER A 247 6.70 5.77 12.93
CA SER A 247 8.07 5.24 13.03
C SER A 247 8.99 6.02 12.09
N PRO A 248 10.28 6.20 12.46
CA PRO A 248 11.26 6.83 11.56
C PRO A 248 11.48 5.98 10.30
N GLY A 249 11.94 6.63 9.22
CA GLY A 249 12.18 6.01 7.92
C GLY A 249 11.83 6.95 6.77
N LEU A 250 11.98 6.44 5.55
CA LEU A 250 11.66 7.16 4.31
C LEU A 250 10.14 7.29 4.12
N THR A 251 9.39 6.29 4.60
CA THR A 251 7.93 6.33 4.66
C THR A 251 7.47 6.52 6.09
N ASN A 252 6.38 7.29 6.26
CA ASN A 252 5.76 7.50 7.56
C ASN A 252 4.89 6.28 7.89
N ILE A 253 5.48 5.19 8.37
CA ILE A 253 4.73 4.00 8.80
C ILE A 253 4.24 4.17 10.24
N LYS A 254 3.11 3.57 10.62
CA LYS A 254 2.68 3.51 12.02
C LYS A 254 3.70 2.72 12.86
N ALA A 255 3.98 3.20 14.07
CA ALA A 255 4.83 2.50 15.04
C ALA A 255 4.18 1.19 15.52
N THR A 256 2.86 1.22 15.75
CA THR A 256 2.04 0.06 16.11
C THR A 256 1.20 -0.42 14.91
N PRO A 257 1.10 -1.73 14.67
CA PRO A 257 0.20 -2.27 13.66
C PRO A 257 -1.25 -1.82 13.92
N LEU A 258 -1.98 -1.46 12.86
CA LEU A 258 -3.40 -1.14 12.97
C LEU A 258 -4.21 -2.43 13.01
N GLU A 259 -4.92 -2.65 14.11
CA GLU A 259 -5.89 -3.73 14.24
C GLU A 259 -7.30 -3.20 13.98
N VAL A 260 -8.04 -3.89 13.11
CA VAL A 260 -9.39 -3.48 12.69
C VAL A 260 -10.30 -4.69 12.74
N LEU A 261 -11.44 -4.55 13.40
CA LEU A 261 -12.54 -5.50 13.27
C LEU A 261 -13.41 -5.05 12.11
N VAL A 262 -13.58 -5.95 11.14
CA VAL A 262 -14.44 -5.72 9.98
C VAL A 262 -15.72 -6.52 10.12
N LYS A 263 -16.82 -5.97 9.61
CA LYS A 263 -18.10 -6.66 9.48
C LYS A 263 -18.68 -6.39 8.09
N PRO A 264 -19.02 -7.41 7.30
CA PRO A 264 -19.66 -7.22 5.99
C PRO A 264 -20.98 -6.45 6.12
N CYS A 265 -21.20 -5.46 5.26
CA CYS A 265 -22.42 -4.64 5.25
C CYS A 265 -23.24 -4.73 3.95
N LEU A 266 -22.75 -5.43 2.92
CA LEU A 266 -23.47 -5.70 1.67
C LEU A 266 -24.10 -7.09 1.66
N SER A 267 -24.88 -7.39 0.63
CA SER A 267 -25.43 -8.74 0.42
C SER A 267 -24.29 -9.76 0.26
N PRO A 268 -24.34 -10.94 0.91
CA PRO A 268 -23.35 -12.01 0.75
C PRO A 268 -23.09 -12.43 -0.70
N SER A 269 -24.07 -12.22 -1.60
CA SER A 269 -23.93 -12.50 -3.03
C SER A 269 -22.91 -11.62 -3.74
N LEU A 270 -22.56 -10.46 -3.18
CA LEU A 270 -21.62 -9.50 -3.77
C LEU A 270 -20.16 -9.76 -3.36
N TYR A 271 -19.91 -10.67 -2.41
CA TYR A 271 -18.57 -11.04 -1.97
C TYR A 271 -18.05 -12.33 -2.63
N ARG A 272 -18.83 -12.94 -3.53
CA ARG A 272 -18.51 -14.23 -4.15
C ARG A 272 -17.66 -14.10 -5.41
#